data_AF-R5DSK1-F1
#
_entry.id   AF-R5DSK1-F1
#
_cell.length_a   1.000
_cell.length_b   1.000
_cell.length_c   1.000
_cell.angle_alpha   90.00
_cell.angle_beta   90.00
_cell.angle_gamma   90.00
#
_symmetry.space_group_name_H-M   'P 1'
#
loop_
_entity.id
_entity.type
_entity.pdbx_description
1 polymer ?
#
loop_
_entity_poly.entity_id
_entity_poly.type
_entity_poly.pdbx_seq_one_letter_code
_entity_poly.pdbx_strand_id
1 'polypeptide(L)'
;MISKLSLAKNVMAYAGKLGSQIKPSSSIAQHSPSLKTLQKDTFCHQYWQQIKSEGLLKNSNQTSVKLHGYLNGINHHLVTGASSKNMDKEFMSLGLTPRDMITLTDIEFKSLKPTTETIHAFRSIGEKPDFFSEYKLYKKRLDIKKGETIDMKEYAYATSDIDYARGYLTNNKGILYDIEIPKGSKVSVTGANTATNEVVFPRSSKFECVGKEHVKNANNDYVKVNLKYIVPQDI
;
A
#
# COMPACT_ATOMS: atom_id res chain seq x y z
N MET A 1 -26.27 20.66 -10.44
CA MET A 1 -25.32 19.67 -11.01
C MET A 1 -24.01 20.37 -11.29
N ILE A 2 -23.07 20.32 -10.34
CA ILE A 2 -21.70 20.83 -10.52
C ILE A 2 -20.86 19.59 -10.87
N SER A 3 -20.26 19.58 -12.06
CA SER A 3 -19.60 18.39 -12.61
C SER A 3 -18.32 18.07 -11.85
N LYS A 4 -18.11 16.78 -11.56
CA LYS A 4 -16.93 16.21 -10.89
C LYS A 4 -15.59 16.46 -11.64
N LEU A 5 -15.61 17.15 -12.79
CA LEU A 5 -14.43 17.54 -13.56
C LEU A 5 -13.78 18.86 -13.13
N SER A 6 -14.42 19.69 -12.29
CA SER A 6 -13.80 20.95 -11.86
C SER A 6 -12.76 20.79 -10.74
N LEU A 7 -12.85 19.71 -9.95
CA LEU A 7 -11.98 19.47 -8.78
C LEU A 7 -10.53 19.14 -9.18
N ALA A 8 -10.34 18.38 -10.26
CA ALA A 8 -9.00 17.98 -10.73
C ALA A 8 -8.22 19.13 -11.40
N LYS A 9 -8.91 20.12 -11.99
CA LYS A 9 -8.26 21.26 -12.65
C LYS A 9 -7.72 22.30 -11.66
N ASN A 10 -8.37 22.48 -10.50
CA ASN A 10 -7.94 23.47 -9.52
C ASN A 10 -6.68 23.06 -8.74
N VAL A 11 -6.47 21.76 -8.50
CA VAL A 11 -5.27 21.27 -7.78
C VAL A 11 -4.00 21.45 -8.62
N MET A 12 -4.09 21.31 -9.95
CA MET A 12 -2.93 21.46 -10.85
C MET A 12 -2.54 22.92 -11.12
N ALA A 13 -3.48 23.87 -11.03
CA ALA A 13 -3.22 25.29 -11.29
C ALA A 13 -2.42 25.98 -10.17
N TYR A 14 -2.47 25.47 -8.93
CA TYR A 14 -1.79 26.09 -7.79
C TYR A 14 -0.29 25.74 -7.69
N ALA A 15 0.11 24.57 -8.23
CA ALA A 15 1.51 24.13 -8.23
C ALA A 15 2.44 25.00 -9.10
N GLY A 16 1.90 25.68 -10.13
CA GLY A 16 2.66 26.57 -11.01
C GLY A 16 2.95 27.95 -10.42
N LYS A 17 2.27 28.37 -9.35
CA LYS A 17 2.36 29.75 -8.81
C LYS A 17 3.29 29.93 -7.61
N LEU A 18 3.75 28.83 -6.99
CA LEU A 18 4.65 28.86 -5.82
C LEU A 18 6.15 28.94 -6.19
N GLY A 19 6.48 28.99 -7.48
CA GLY A 19 7.87 28.95 -7.97
C GLY A 19 8.59 30.30 -8.09
N SER A 20 7.97 31.42 -7.78
CA SER A 20 8.61 32.73 -8.00
C SER A 20 8.16 33.77 -6.97
N GLN A 21 8.87 33.87 -5.85
CA GLN A 21 9.19 35.12 -5.15
C GLN A 21 9.88 34.84 -3.81
N ILE A 22 11.21 34.88 -3.80
CA ILE A 22 11.98 35.19 -2.59
C ILE A 22 13.12 36.12 -3.00
N LYS A 23 13.05 37.39 -2.59
CA LYS A 23 14.18 38.33 -2.59
C LYS A 23 14.90 38.23 -1.24
N PRO A 24 16.23 38.40 -1.17
CA PRO A 24 16.95 38.40 0.10
C PRO A 24 16.98 39.82 0.70
N SER A 25 16.72 39.94 2.00
CA SER A 25 17.21 41.07 2.79
C SER A 25 17.69 40.59 4.17
N SER A 26 18.73 41.26 4.64
CA SER A 26 19.57 40.97 5.79
C SER A 26 19.09 41.68 7.05
N SER A 27 19.24 41.05 8.22
CA SER A 27 19.93 41.59 9.41
C SER A 27 19.77 40.66 10.63
N ILE A 28 20.73 40.78 11.54
CA ILE A 28 21.07 39.89 12.66
C ILE A 28 20.41 40.38 13.96
N ALA A 29 19.82 39.50 14.78
CA ALA A 29 20.19 39.29 16.20
C ALA A 29 19.15 38.47 17.00
N GLN A 30 19.67 37.37 17.56
CA GLN A 30 19.34 36.62 18.79
C GLN A 30 17.99 36.82 19.50
N HIS A 31 17.17 35.77 19.45
CA HIS A 31 16.50 35.20 20.63
C HIS A 31 16.50 33.68 20.48
N SER A 32 16.99 32.94 21.48
CA SER A 32 16.97 31.48 21.50
C SER A 32 15.54 30.94 21.60
N PRO A 33 15.07 30.08 20.68
CA PRO A 33 13.88 29.27 20.91
C PRO A 33 14.24 27.78 20.94
N SER A 34 13.62 27.09 21.90
CA SER A 34 13.54 25.65 22.08
C SER A 34 13.61 24.82 20.80
N LEU A 35 14.21 23.63 20.89
CA LEU A 35 14.12 22.50 19.95
C LEU A 35 12.65 22.06 19.72
N LYS A 36 11.88 22.89 19.02
CA LYS A 36 10.82 22.45 18.12
C LYS A 36 11.37 22.75 16.73
N THR A 37 12.16 21.83 16.20
CA THR A 37 12.29 21.75 14.74
C THR A 37 10.88 21.62 14.20
N LEU A 38 10.34 22.72 13.66
CA LEU A 38 9.19 22.68 12.76
C LEU A 38 9.59 21.71 11.64
N GLN A 39 9.18 20.46 11.78
CA GLN A 39 9.17 19.54 10.65
C GLN A 39 8.21 20.18 9.65
N LYS A 40 8.76 20.75 8.58
CA LYS A 40 7.98 21.28 7.48
C LYS A 40 7.06 20.16 7.02
N ASP A 41 5.75 20.37 7.12
CA ASP A 41 4.76 19.37 6.72
C ASP A 41 5.11 18.86 5.32
N THR A 42 5.28 17.55 5.20
CA THR A 42 5.55 16.94 3.90
C THR A 42 4.32 17.14 3.02
N PHE A 43 4.51 17.12 1.69
CA PHE A 43 3.39 17.20 0.74
C PHE A 43 2.26 16.21 1.09
N CYS A 44 2.61 15.00 1.52
CA CYS A 44 1.63 14.00 1.97
C CYS A 44 0.84 14.44 3.22
N HIS A 45 1.49 15.10 4.19
CA HIS A 45 0.77 15.64 5.36
C HIS A 45 -0.25 16.69 4.91
N GLN A 46 0.18 17.64 4.08
CA GLN A 46 -0.71 18.69 3.57
C GLN A 46 -1.88 18.11 2.78
N TYR A 47 -1.61 17.14 1.90
CA TYR A 47 -2.64 16.42 1.15
C TYR A 47 -3.66 15.76 2.07
N TRP A 48 -3.23 14.96 3.05
CA TRP A 48 -4.15 14.28 3.95
C TRP A 48 -4.92 15.23 4.87
N GLN A 49 -4.30 16.31 5.35
CA GLN A 49 -4.99 17.37 6.09
C GLN A 49 -6.06 18.04 5.24
N GLN A 50 -5.78 18.29 3.96
CA GLN A 50 -6.77 18.83 3.03
C GLN A 50 -7.95 17.87 2.85
N ILE A 51 -7.70 16.59 2.52
CA ILE A 51 -8.76 15.57 2.36
C ILE A 51 -9.61 15.46 3.63
N LYS A 52 -8.99 15.54 4.82
CA LYS A 52 -9.68 15.58 6.11
C LYS A 52 -10.54 16.84 6.26
N SER A 53 -9.99 18.02 5.95
CA SER A 53 -10.68 19.31 6.05
C SER A 53 -11.88 19.42 5.10
N GLU A 54 -11.82 18.77 3.94
CA GLU A 54 -12.91 18.70 2.96
C GLU A 54 -14.00 17.69 3.37
N GLY A 55 -13.83 16.99 4.51
CA GLY A 55 -14.76 16.00 5.00
C GLY A 55 -14.86 14.75 4.12
N LEU A 56 -13.83 14.47 3.31
CA LEU A 56 -13.76 13.30 2.44
C LEU A 56 -13.37 12.03 3.21
N LEU A 57 -12.70 12.16 4.35
CA LEU A 57 -12.48 11.07 5.31
C LEU A 57 -13.69 10.96 6.23
N LYS A 58 -14.61 10.04 5.94
CA LYS A 58 -15.72 9.68 6.83
C LYS A 58 -15.59 8.23 7.21
N ASN A 59 -15.68 7.93 8.51
CA ASN A 59 -15.73 6.55 8.97
C ASN A 59 -16.88 5.82 8.26
N SER A 60 -16.53 4.74 7.57
CA SER A 60 -17.45 3.87 6.87
C SER A 60 -17.65 2.60 7.68
N ASN A 61 -18.83 1.99 7.56
CA ASN A 61 -19.07 0.64 8.06
C ASN A 61 -18.59 -0.45 7.08
N GLN A 62 -18.01 -0.05 5.94
CA GLN A 62 -17.46 -0.97 4.95
C GLN A 62 -16.21 -1.68 5.47
N THR A 63 -16.11 -2.96 5.14
CA THR A 63 -14.94 -3.81 5.41
C THR A 63 -14.02 -3.95 4.21
N SER A 64 -14.44 -3.50 3.02
CA SER A 64 -13.67 -3.61 1.77
C SER A 64 -13.76 -2.33 0.94
N VAL A 65 -12.68 -2.03 0.21
CA VAL A 65 -12.66 -1.00 -0.84
C VAL A 65 -13.43 -1.48 -2.06
N LYS A 66 -14.01 -0.55 -2.84
CA LYS A 66 -14.86 -0.88 -4.00
C LYS A 66 -14.10 -1.59 -5.11
N LEU A 67 -12.83 -1.23 -5.30
CA LEU A 67 -11.98 -1.77 -6.36
C LEU A 67 -11.23 -3.04 -5.94
N HIS A 68 -11.64 -3.72 -4.86
CA HIS A 68 -10.93 -4.88 -4.29
C HIS A 68 -10.50 -5.90 -5.35
N GLY A 69 -11.33 -6.26 -6.34
CA GLY A 69 -10.99 -7.25 -7.37
C GLY A 69 -10.05 -6.75 -8.47
N TYR A 70 -9.77 -5.45 -8.54
CA TYR A 70 -9.08 -4.82 -9.68
C TYR A 70 -7.67 -4.31 -9.38
N LEU A 71 -7.31 -4.15 -8.10
CA LEU A 71 -6.05 -3.50 -7.69
C LEU A 71 -4.81 -4.26 -8.14
N ASN A 72 -4.89 -5.59 -8.25
CA ASN A 72 -3.74 -6.37 -8.72
C ASN A 72 -3.32 -5.98 -10.16
N GLY A 73 -4.27 -5.59 -11.01
CA GLY A 73 -3.98 -5.20 -12.40
C GLY A 73 -3.13 -3.95 -12.53
N ILE A 74 -3.10 -3.08 -11.51
CA ILE A 74 -2.30 -1.84 -11.50
C ILE A 74 -1.03 -1.94 -10.65
N ASN A 75 -0.80 -3.05 -9.92
CA ASN A 75 0.34 -3.21 -9.01
C ASN A 75 1.70 -3.09 -9.71
N HIS A 76 1.78 -3.48 -10.98
CA HIS A 76 3.01 -3.38 -11.76
C HIS A 76 3.53 -1.92 -11.85
N HIS A 77 2.63 -0.92 -11.87
CA HIS A 77 3.00 0.50 -11.83
C HIS A 77 3.68 0.90 -10.51
N LEU A 78 3.30 0.24 -9.40
CA LEU A 78 3.77 0.55 -8.05
C LEU A 78 5.09 -0.15 -7.71
N VAL A 79 5.29 -1.38 -8.21
CA VAL A 79 6.49 -2.18 -7.91
C VAL A 79 7.66 -1.80 -8.80
N THR A 80 7.42 -1.60 -10.10
CA THR A 80 8.48 -1.40 -11.09
C THR A 80 8.79 0.07 -11.37
N GLY A 81 8.02 1.00 -10.79
CA GLY A 81 8.17 2.43 -11.05
C GLY A 81 7.83 2.83 -12.48
N ALA A 82 6.78 2.22 -13.05
CA ALA A 82 6.46 2.30 -14.47
C ALA A 82 6.27 3.75 -14.97
N SER A 83 6.50 3.90 -16.29
CA SER A 83 6.29 5.12 -17.07
C SER A 83 4.95 5.82 -16.77
N SER A 84 5.01 7.12 -16.48
CA SER A 84 3.85 7.98 -16.22
C SER A 84 2.79 7.91 -17.33
N LYS A 85 3.18 7.59 -18.57
CA LYS A 85 2.27 7.54 -19.73
C LYS A 85 1.13 6.54 -19.60
N ASN A 86 1.28 5.47 -18.80
CA ASN A 86 0.23 4.48 -18.62
C ASN A 86 -0.65 4.75 -17.39
N MET A 87 -0.25 5.68 -16.52
CA MET A 87 -1.02 6.04 -15.31
C MET A 87 -2.31 6.81 -15.63
N ASP A 88 -2.36 7.43 -16.81
CA ASP A 88 -3.48 8.27 -17.28
C ASP A 88 -4.28 7.60 -18.41
N LYS A 89 -3.97 6.33 -18.73
CA LYS A 89 -4.77 5.53 -19.67
C LYS A 89 -5.88 4.81 -18.93
N GLU A 90 -7.05 4.70 -19.56
CA GLU A 90 -8.16 3.97 -18.98
C GLU A 90 -7.78 2.51 -18.71
N PHE A 91 -8.12 2.04 -17.50
CA PHE A 91 -7.91 0.66 -17.08
C PHE A 91 -9.13 -0.17 -17.45
N MET A 92 -8.94 -1.07 -18.41
CA MET A 92 -10.00 -1.91 -18.97
C MET A 92 -11.21 -1.06 -19.42
N SER A 93 -12.44 -1.49 -19.12
CA SER A 93 -13.69 -0.79 -19.42
C SER A 93 -14.30 -0.10 -18.19
N LEU A 94 -13.49 0.20 -17.16
CA LEU A 94 -13.99 0.77 -15.90
C LEU A 94 -14.23 2.28 -15.95
N GLY A 95 -13.80 2.99 -17.01
CA GLY A 95 -13.85 4.46 -17.04
C GLY A 95 -12.91 5.14 -16.05
N LEU A 96 -11.95 4.41 -15.48
CA LEU A 96 -10.99 4.91 -14.49
C LEU A 96 -9.57 4.72 -14.98
N THR A 97 -8.71 5.72 -14.74
CA THR A 97 -7.26 5.55 -14.93
C THR A 97 -6.63 4.88 -13.70
N PRO A 98 -5.44 4.25 -13.79
CA PRO A 98 -4.71 3.78 -12.62
C PRO A 98 -4.52 4.86 -11.54
N ARG A 99 -4.34 6.13 -11.95
CA ARG A 99 -4.25 7.26 -11.00
C ARG A 99 -5.56 7.49 -10.25
N ASP A 100 -6.70 7.43 -10.93
CA ASP A 100 -8.02 7.54 -10.29
C ASP A 100 -8.24 6.38 -9.34
N MET A 101 -7.93 5.15 -9.77
CA MET A 101 -8.03 3.95 -8.95
C MET A 101 -7.20 4.09 -7.67
N ILE A 102 -5.96 4.56 -7.75
CA ILE A 102 -5.10 4.79 -6.59
C ILE A 102 -5.70 5.83 -5.65
N THR A 103 -6.09 6.99 -6.20
CA THR A 103 -6.61 8.11 -5.40
C THR A 103 -7.87 7.71 -4.64
N LEU A 104 -8.81 7.06 -5.32
CA LEU A 104 -10.06 6.58 -4.71
C LEU A 104 -9.79 5.52 -3.64
N THR A 105 -8.96 4.53 -3.97
CA THR A 105 -8.70 3.39 -3.09
C THR A 105 -7.96 3.80 -1.82
N ASP A 106 -6.97 4.69 -1.91
CA ASP A 106 -6.22 5.17 -0.74
C ASP A 106 -7.14 5.89 0.26
N ILE A 107 -8.07 6.71 -0.24
CA ILE A 107 -9.07 7.40 0.60
C ILE A 107 -10.03 6.39 1.24
N GLU A 108 -10.47 5.39 0.48
CA GLU A 108 -11.36 4.34 0.98
C GLU A 108 -10.69 3.54 2.10
N PHE A 109 -9.43 3.15 1.95
CA PHE A 109 -8.68 2.47 3.01
C PHE A 109 -8.65 3.26 4.33
N LYS A 110 -8.46 4.59 4.27
CA LYS A 110 -8.49 5.45 5.47
C LYS A 110 -9.85 5.49 6.14
N SER A 111 -10.91 5.24 5.37
CA SER A 111 -12.31 5.31 5.79
C SER A 111 -12.87 3.95 6.22
N LEU A 112 -12.19 2.83 5.94
CA LEU A 112 -12.66 1.49 6.29
C LEU A 112 -12.88 1.34 7.81
N LYS A 113 -13.86 0.51 8.15
CA LYS A 113 -14.06 0.04 9.52
C LYS A 113 -12.81 -0.74 9.96
N PRO A 114 -12.18 -0.37 11.08
CA PRO A 114 -11.07 -1.16 11.63
C PRO A 114 -11.49 -2.60 11.94
N THR A 115 -10.59 -3.56 11.76
CA THR A 115 -10.82 -4.96 12.12
C THR A 115 -11.09 -5.10 13.62
N THR A 116 -12.05 -5.94 13.98
CA THR A 116 -12.44 -6.17 15.38
C THR A 116 -11.62 -7.25 16.06
N GLU A 117 -10.91 -8.05 15.27
CA GLU A 117 -10.07 -9.18 15.68
C GLU A 117 -8.76 -9.22 14.88
N THR A 118 -7.82 -10.03 15.36
CA THR A 118 -6.61 -10.35 14.61
C THR A 118 -6.96 -11.27 13.45
N ILE A 119 -6.47 -10.97 12.25
CA ILE A 119 -6.67 -11.79 11.06
C ILE A 119 -5.36 -12.49 10.72
N HIS A 120 -5.43 -13.78 10.38
CA HIS A 120 -4.33 -14.52 9.79
C HIS A 120 -4.56 -14.68 8.29
N ALA A 121 -3.55 -14.34 7.49
CA ALA A 121 -3.64 -14.41 6.04
C ALA A 121 -2.31 -14.85 5.41
N PHE A 122 -2.40 -15.49 4.25
CA PHE A 122 -1.31 -16.07 3.50
C PHE A 122 -1.17 -15.40 2.14
N ARG A 123 0.07 -15.14 1.72
CA ARG A 123 0.40 -14.58 0.41
C ARG A 123 1.61 -15.30 -0.14
N SER A 124 1.51 -15.82 -1.36
CA SER A 124 2.68 -16.39 -2.03
C SER A 124 3.23 -15.45 -3.10
N ILE A 125 4.54 -15.50 -3.29
CA ILE A 125 5.24 -14.99 -4.45
C ILE A 125 6.01 -16.16 -5.03
N GLY A 126 5.59 -16.66 -6.19
CA GLY A 126 6.31 -17.69 -6.92
C GLY A 126 7.72 -17.26 -7.31
N GLU A 127 8.58 -18.25 -7.56
CA GLU A 127 9.96 -18.01 -7.99
C GLU A 127 10.00 -17.08 -9.22
N LYS A 128 10.79 -16.01 -9.11
CA LYS A 128 10.98 -15.04 -10.19
C LYS A 128 12.24 -15.40 -10.97
N PRO A 129 12.17 -15.56 -12.30
CA PRO A 129 13.37 -15.62 -13.14
C PRO A 129 14.19 -14.33 -13.08
N ASP A 130 15.49 -14.44 -13.32
CA ASP A 130 16.45 -13.35 -13.16
C ASP A 130 16.27 -12.17 -14.13
N PHE A 131 15.70 -12.42 -15.30
CA PHE A 131 15.40 -11.42 -16.32
C PHE A 131 14.18 -10.54 -15.98
N PHE A 132 13.40 -10.86 -14.94
CA PHE A 132 12.32 -9.98 -14.49
C PHE A 132 12.86 -8.79 -13.71
N SER A 133 12.30 -7.60 -13.95
CA SER A 133 12.68 -6.36 -13.25
C SER A 133 12.55 -6.45 -11.71
N GLU A 134 11.66 -7.31 -11.24
CA GLU A 134 11.39 -7.53 -9.81
C GLU A 134 12.38 -8.50 -9.14
N TYR A 135 13.26 -9.17 -9.91
CA TYR A 135 14.12 -10.23 -9.40
C TYR A 135 15.02 -9.77 -8.24
N LYS A 136 15.59 -8.56 -8.33
CA LYS A 136 16.40 -7.99 -7.25
C LYS A 136 15.60 -7.82 -5.95
N LEU A 137 14.34 -7.38 -6.06
CA LEU A 137 13.45 -7.25 -4.90
C LEU A 137 13.05 -8.62 -4.36
N TYR A 138 12.79 -9.58 -5.24
CA TYR A 138 12.51 -10.97 -4.88
C TYR A 138 13.67 -11.61 -4.10
N LYS A 139 14.91 -11.48 -4.58
CA LYS A 139 16.12 -11.94 -3.87
C LYS A 139 16.27 -11.30 -2.50
N LYS A 140 16.08 -9.97 -2.40
CA LYS A 140 16.09 -9.28 -1.10
C LYS A 140 15.05 -9.86 -0.14
N ARG A 141 13.84 -10.15 -0.63
CA ARG A 141 12.76 -10.73 0.18
C ARG A 141 13.05 -12.19 0.56
N LEU A 142 13.68 -12.98 -0.30
CA LEU A 142 14.16 -14.33 0.02
C LEU A 142 15.19 -14.30 1.16
N ASP A 143 16.06 -13.29 1.20
CA ASP A 143 17.15 -13.17 2.16
C ASP A 143 16.77 -12.40 3.45
N ILE A 144 15.48 -12.04 3.61
CA ILE A 144 14.98 -11.31 4.78
C ILE A 144 15.34 -12.01 6.09
N LYS A 145 15.68 -11.21 7.12
CA LYS A 145 16.02 -11.66 8.47
C LYS A 145 14.96 -11.23 9.48
N LYS A 146 14.89 -11.94 10.60
CA LYS A 146 14.03 -11.57 11.73
C LYS A 146 14.37 -10.15 12.22
N GLY A 147 13.35 -9.34 12.48
CA GLY A 147 13.45 -7.92 12.86
C GLY A 147 13.53 -6.95 11.66
N GLU A 148 13.76 -7.44 10.44
CA GLU A 148 13.74 -6.58 9.25
C GLU A 148 12.32 -6.25 8.81
N THR A 149 12.14 -5.08 8.19
CA THR A 149 10.85 -4.64 7.66
C THR A 149 10.79 -4.80 6.15
N ILE A 150 9.70 -5.40 5.66
CA ILE A 150 9.31 -5.39 4.25
C ILE A 150 8.35 -4.22 4.02
N ASP A 151 8.65 -3.41 3.01
CA ASP A 151 7.78 -2.36 2.50
C ASP A 151 7.17 -2.83 1.17
N MET A 152 5.88 -3.16 1.19
CA MET A 152 5.14 -3.56 -0.01
C MET A 152 4.50 -2.32 -0.62
N LYS A 153 5.09 -1.84 -1.72
CA LYS A 153 4.63 -0.65 -2.45
C LYS A 153 3.32 -0.88 -3.17
N GLU A 154 3.01 -2.13 -3.47
CA GLU A 154 1.79 -2.58 -4.10
C GLU A 154 0.59 -2.67 -3.15
N TYR A 155 -0.62 -2.80 -3.71
CA TYR A 155 -1.77 -3.33 -2.98
C TYR A 155 -1.60 -4.84 -2.86
N ALA A 156 -0.99 -5.29 -1.76
CA ALA A 156 -0.71 -6.70 -1.56
C ALA A 156 -2.00 -7.48 -1.32
N TYR A 157 -2.22 -8.55 -2.08
CA TYR A 157 -3.28 -9.53 -1.87
C TYR A 157 -2.78 -10.67 -1.01
N ALA A 158 -3.64 -11.15 -0.14
CA ALA A 158 -3.49 -12.34 0.69
C ALA A 158 -4.86 -13.03 0.83
N THR A 159 -4.88 -14.23 1.40
CA THR A 159 -6.10 -15.01 1.65
C THR A 159 -6.04 -15.68 3.01
N SER A 160 -7.17 -15.97 3.66
CA SER A 160 -7.18 -16.81 4.86
C SER A 160 -6.92 -18.30 4.57
N ASP A 161 -6.93 -18.71 3.31
CA ASP A 161 -6.72 -20.09 2.87
C ASP A 161 -5.27 -20.33 2.41
N ILE A 162 -4.53 -21.12 3.18
CA ILE A 162 -3.13 -21.44 2.87
C ILE A 162 -2.98 -22.27 1.59
N ASP A 163 -3.94 -23.13 1.26
CA ASP A 163 -3.87 -24.00 0.09
C ASP A 163 -4.15 -23.19 -1.17
N TYR A 164 -5.12 -22.26 -1.11
CA TYR A 164 -5.31 -21.27 -2.17
C TYR A 164 -4.04 -20.41 -2.37
N ALA A 165 -3.42 -19.92 -1.28
CA ALA A 165 -2.19 -19.14 -1.37
C ALA A 165 -1.04 -19.95 -2.00
N ARG A 166 -0.90 -21.23 -1.65
CA ARG A 166 0.14 -22.12 -2.20
C ARG A 166 0.01 -22.33 -3.70
N GLY A 167 -1.19 -22.26 -4.27
CA GLY A 167 -1.41 -22.30 -5.72
C GLY A 167 -0.65 -21.23 -6.51
N TYR A 168 -0.18 -20.17 -5.86
CA TYR A 168 0.63 -19.10 -6.47
C TYR A 168 2.15 -19.32 -6.35
N LEU A 169 2.61 -20.43 -5.79
CA LEU A 169 4.02 -20.84 -5.84
C LEU A 169 4.34 -21.45 -7.21
N THR A 170 5.40 -20.99 -7.86
CA THR A 170 5.81 -21.51 -9.17
C THR A 170 6.60 -22.80 -8.97
N ASN A 171 6.10 -23.93 -9.46
CA ASN A 171 6.71 -25.25 -9.25
C ASN A 171 6.99 -25.57 -7.77
N ASN A 172 6.08 -25.15 -6.89
CA ASN A 172 6.23 -25.24 -5.43
C ASN A 172 7.48 -24.53 -4.86
N LYS A 173 7.97 -23.53 -5.60
CA LYS A 173 9.08 -22.65 -5.22
C LYS A 173 8.64 -21.20 -5.09
N GLY A 174 9.33 -20.47 -4.21
CA GLY A 174 9.07 -19.06 -3.98
C GLY A 174 9.15 -18.66 -2.51
N ILE A 175 8.30 -17.71 -2.15
CA ILE A 175 8.10 -17.22 -0.79
C ILE A 175 6.63 -17.38 -0.43
N LEU A 176 6.34 -18.01 0.71
CA LEU A 176 5.03 -18.01 1.35
C LEU A 176 5.08 -17.10 2.58
N TYR A 177 4.37 -15.98 2.54
CA TYR A 177 4.16 -15.13 3.71
C TYR A 177 3.00 -15.68 4.53
N ASP A 178 3.23 -15.84 5.83
CA ASP A 178 2.24 -16.09 6.86
C ASP A 178 2.10 -14.82 7.69
N ILE A 179 0.98 -14.12 7.54
CA ILE A 179 0.81 -12.72 7.94
C ILE A 179 -0.18 -12.64 9.09
N GLU A 180 0.29 -12.17 10.25
CA GLU A 180 -0.54 -11.72 11.35
C GLU A 180 -0.94 -10.25 11.15
N ILE A 181 -2.24 -9.99 11.08
CA ILE A 181 -2.82 -8.67 10.92
C ILE A 181 -3.48 -8.27 12.25
N PRO A 182 -2.90 -7.32 13.02
CA PRO A 182 -3.43 -6.97 14.32
C PRO A 182 -4.86 -6.41 14.27
N LYS A 183 -5.63 -6.64 15.34
CA LYS A 183 -6.90 -5.94 15.60
C LYS A 183 -6.73 -4.42 15.45
N GLY A 184 -7.75 -3.77 14.90
CA GLY A 184 -7.76 -2.32 14.65
C GLY A 184 -7.13 -1.92 13.32
N SER A 185 -6.73 -2.89 12.49
CA SER A 185 -6.18 -2.63 11.15
C SER A 185 -7.27 -2.18 10.18
N LYS A 186 -6.94 -1.27 9.27
CA LYS A 186 -7.82 -0.87 8.15
C LYS A 186 -7.34 -1.54 6.86
N VAL A 187 -7.71 -2.81 6.69
CA VAL A 187 -7.45 -3.61 5.48
C VAL A 187 -8.76 -3.96 4.80
N SER A 188 -8.71 -4.20 3.50
CA SER A 188 -9.88 -4.53 2.69
C SER A 188 -10.10 -6.04 2.77
N VAL A 189 -11.24 -6.46 3.32
CA VAL A 189 -11.59 -7.88 3.51
C VAL A 189 -12.90 -8.17 2.81
N THR A 190 -12.86 -9.09 1.84
CA THR A 190 -14.05 -9.67 1.20
C THR A 190 -14.22 -11.11 1.67
N GLY A 191 -15.44 -11.64 1.55
CA GLY A 191 -15.73 -13.02 1.93
C GLY A 191 -15.96 -13.26 3.42
N ALA A 192 -16.13 -12.20 4.23
CA ALA A 192 -16.42 -12.35 5.67
C ALA A 192 -17.55 -13.39 5.90
N ASN A 193 -17.22 -14.47 6.63
CA ASN A 193 -18.04 -15.67 6.88
C ASN A 193 -17.99 -16.79 5.82
N THR A 194 -17.03 -16.80 4.89
CA THR A 194 -16.71 -17.95 4.03
C THR A 194 -15.34 -18.53 4.36
N ALA A 195 -15.03 -19.74 3.85
CA ALA A 195 -13.75 -20.41 4.11
C ALA A 195 -12.53 -19.67 3.51
N THR A 196 -12.74 -18.69 2.64
CA THR A 196 -11.69 -18.01 1.86
C THR A 196 -11.91 -16.50 1.89
N ASN A 197 -11.46 -15.84 2.95
CA ASN A 197 -11.42 -14.38 2.98
C ASN A 197 -10.28 -13.89 2.08
N GLU A 198 -10.55 -13.00 1.13
CA GLU A 198 -9.48 -12.28 0.44
C GLU A 198 -9.18 -10.99 1.21
N VAL A 199 -7.89 -10.71 1.37
CA VAL A 199 -7.39 -9.54 2.09
C VAL A 199 -6.52 -8.72 1.16
N VAL A 200 -6.82 -7.44 1.03
CA VAL A 200 -5.97 -6.48 0.32
C VAL A 200 -5.48 -5.41 1.28
N PHE A 201 -4.17 -5.23 1.31
CA PHE A 201 -3.50 -4.23 2.12
C PHE A 201 -3.43 -2.88 1.39
N PRO A 202 -3.48 -1.74 2.11
CA PRO A 202 -3.14 -0.45 1.54
C PRO A 202 -1.73 -0.48 0.94
N ARG A 203 -1.50 0.28 -0.14
CA ARG A 203 -0.15 0.41 -0.71
C ARG A 203 0.84 1.02 0.30
N SER A 204 2.13 0.71 0.13
CA SER A 204 3.19 1.07 1.09
C SER A 204 2.96 0.51 2.50
N SER A 205 2.28 -0.64 2.59
CA SER A 205 2.12 -1.39 3.83
C SER A 205 3.46 -1.97 4.27
N LYS A 206 3.69 -1.92 5.59
CA LYS A 206 4.93 -2.39 6.20
C LYS A 206 4.68 -3.63 7.04
N PHE A 207 5.63 -4.55 7.01
CA PHE A 207 5.56 -5.82 7.70
C PHE A 207 6.88 -6.12 8.38
N GLU A 208 6.86 -6.45 9.66
CA GLU A 208 8.03 -6.94 10.37
C GLU A 208 8.18 -8.45 10.14
N CYS A 209 9.37 -8.89 9.76
CA CYS A 209 9.72 -10.31 9.73
C CYS A 209 9.93 -10.81 11.17
N VAL A 210 9.03 -11.67 11.65
CA VAL A 210 9.12 -12.24 13.01
C VAL A 210 9.74 -13.64 13.02
N GLY A 211 9.82 -14.29 11.87
CA GLY A 211 10.42 -15.61 11.71
C GLY A 211 10.54 -16.00 10.24
N LYS A 212 11.41 -16.98 9.98
CA LYS A 212 11.66 -17.51 8.63
C LYS A 212 12.10 -18.97 8.74
N GLU A 213 11.58 -19.79 7.85
CA GLU A 213 11.97 -21.19 7.71
C GLU A 213 12.03 -21.60 6.24
N HIS A 214 12.87 -22.58 5.92
CA HIS A 214 12.93 -23.18 4.60
C HIS A 214 12.13 -24.48 4.61
N VAL A 215 11.03 -24.52 3.86
CA VAL A 215 10.23 -25.72 3.68
C VAL A 215 10.78 -26.49 2.49
N LYS A 216 11.51 -27.58 2.76
CA LYS A 216 12.08 -28.45 1.73
C LYS A 216 11.69 -29.90 1.96
N ASN A 217 10.93 -30.46 1.02
CA ASN A 217 10.55 -31.88 0.98
C ASN A 217 10.40 -32.36 -0.47
N ALA A 218 9.96 -33.60 -0.69
CA ALA A 218 9.84 -34.19 -2.03
C ALA A 218 8.99 -33.35 -3.00
N ASN A 219 8.03 -32.58 -2.48
CA ASN A 219 7.06 -31.83 -3.28
C ASN A 219 7.21 -30.31 -3.15
N ASN A 220 8.01 -29.80 -2.22
CA ASN A 220 8.05 -28.38 -1.88
C ASN A 220 9.48 -27.88 -1.68
N ASP A 221 9.77 -26.67 -2.17
CA ASP A 221 11.04 -25.99 -1.98
C ASP A 221 10.84 -24.47 -1.94
N TYR A 222 10.31 -23.95 -0.83
CA TYR A 222 10.01 -22.52 -0.67
C TYR A 222 10.41 -21.99 0.69
N VAL A 223 10.56 -20.67 0.79
CA VAL A 223 10.81 -19.99 2.07
C VAL A 223 9.48 -19.57 2.67
N LYS A 224 9.16 -20.03 3.87
CA LYS A 224 8.05 -19.48 4.66
C LYS A 224 8.57 -18.32 5.50
N VAL A 225 7.92 -17.17 5.42
CA VAL A 225 8.28 -15.96 6.18
C VAL A 225 7.09 -15.55 7.03
N ASN A 226 7.26 -15.57 8.34
CA ASN A 226 6.25 -15.12 9.28
C ASN A 226 6.35 -13.59 9.40
N LEU A 227 5.26 -12.91 9.11
CA LEU A 227 5.17 -11.45 9.07
C LEU A 227 4.15 -10.95 10.09
N LYS A 228 4.46 -9.82 10.72
CA LYS A 228 3.51 -9.03 11.49
C LYS A 228 3.23 -7.72 10.78
N TYR A 229 1.97 -7.45 10.46
CA TYR A 229 1.58 -6.18 9.84
C TYR A 229 1.77 -5.02 10.81
N ILE A 230 2.47 -3.98 10.35
CA ILE A 230 2.69 -2.75 11.10
C ILE A 230 1.55 -1.78 10.77
N VAL A 231 0.60 -1.65 11.70
CA VAL A 231 -0.56 -0.76 11.55
C VAL A 231 -0.07 0.68 11.33
N PRO A 232 -0.43 1.33 10.21
CA PRO A 232 -0.07 2.71 9.98
C PRO A 232 -0.64 3.61 11.08
N GLN A 233 0.18 4.48 11.64
CA GLN A 233 -0.33 5.53 12.51
C GLN A 233 -1.15 6.51 11.66
N ASP A 234 -2.38 6.80 12.07
CA ASP A 234 -3.20 7.79 11.41
C ASP A 234 -2.58 9.19 11.62
N ILE A 235 -2.55 9.98 10.54
CA ILE A 235 -2.12 11.40 10.51
C ILE A 235 -3.38 12.26 10.66
#